data_AF-A0A8T4SP87-F1
#
_entry.id   AF-A0A8T4SP87-F1
#
_cell.length_a   1.000
_cell.length_b   1.000
_cell.length_c   1.000
_cell.angle_alpha   90.00
_cell.angle_beta   90.00
_cell.angle_gamma   90.00
#
_symmetry.space_group_name_H-M   'P 1'
#
loop_
_entity.id
_entity.type
_entity.pdbx_description
1 polymer ?
#
loop_
_entity_poly.entity_id
_entity_poly.type
_entity_poly.pdbx_seq_one_letter_code
_entity_poly.pdbx_strand_id
1 'polypeptide(L)'
;MKKIYWLSTGLILIIGLVIFSFSNNNPGNYELINNYDGKMEIYKLSTCGCCTLYANYFNNKGNSNIKVNTINNMEAIREEYGIPSALTSCHTTIIGDYFVEGHIPLEAVEKLLREKPSIKGIAMPGMPTGSPGMPGVKSEDFVIYQVNNDGSYTEFMRI
;
A
#
# COMPACT_ATOMS: atom_id res chain seq x y z
N MET A 1 -73.94 20.05 21.15
CA MET A 1 -73.41 18.69 20.90
C MET A 1 -72.90 18.58 19.47
N LYS A 2 -71.57 18.54 19.28
CA LYS A 2 -70.79 17.78 18.27
C LYS A 2 -69.39 18.40 18.13
N LYS A 3 -68.38 17.60 18.46
CA LYS A 3 -66.94 17.87 18.23
C LYS A 3 -66.63 17.84 16.74
N ILE A 4 -65.55 18.48 16.29
CA ILE A 4 -64.57 17.93 15.34
C ILE A 4 -63.33 18.83 15.29
N TYR A 5 -62.16 18.20 15.47
CA TYR A 5 -60.81 18.75 15.40
C TYR A 5 -60.27 18.61 13.98
N TRP A 6 -59.46 19.56 13.50
CA TRP A 6 -58.40 19.26 12.53
C TRP A 6 -57.18 20.16 12.81
N LEU A 7 -56.15 19.55 13.40
CA LEU A 7 -54.75 20.00 13.28
C LEU A 7 -54.30 19.67 11.86
N SER A 8 -53.84 20.68 11.12
CA SER A 8 -53.05 20.47 9.89
C SER A 8 -51.59 20.78 10.21
N THR A 9 -50.89 19.76 10.67
CA THR A 9 -49.43 19.67 10.71
C THR A 9 -48.90 19.71 9.27
N GLY A 10 -48.24 20.80 8.89
CA GLY A 10 -47.45 20.87 7.65
C GLY A 10 -46.18 20.02 7.80
N LEU A 11 -46.17 18.85 7.18
CA LEU A 11 -45.02 17.95 7.13
C LEU A 11 -44.09 18.40 5.99
N ILE A 12 -42.99 19.08 6.31
CA ILE A 12 -41.92 19.37 5.36
C ILE A 12 -41.06 18.10 5.25
N LEU A 13 -41.27 17.31 4.19
CA LEU A 13 -40.39 16.22 3.80
C LEU A 13 -39.13 16.82 3.16
N ILE A 14 -38.12 17.12 3.97
CA ILE A 14 -36.75 17.35 3.49
C ILE A 14 -36.21 15.99 3.09
N ILE A 15 -36.41 15.60 1.83
CA ILE A 15 -35.69 14.48 1.23
C ILE A 15 -34.26 14.97 0.99
N GLY A 16 -33.42 14.80 2.01
CA GLY A 16 -31.97 14.96 1.87
C GLY A 16 -31.46 13.91 0.89
N LEU A 17 -31.16 14.33 -0.33
CA LEU A 17 -30.51 13.50 -1.33
C LEU A 17 -29.05 13.28 -0.88
N VAL A 18 -28.83 12.30 -0.01
CA VAL A 18 -27.49 11.83 0.31
C VAL A 18 -26.99 11.11 -0.95
N ILE A 19 -26.21 11.82 -1.76
CA ILE A 19 -25.45 11.22 -2.86
C ILE A 19 -24.36 10.39 -2.19
N PHE A 20 -24.67 9.13 -1.89
CA PHE A 20 -23.67 8.14 -1.53
C PHE A 20 -22.92 7.80 -2.82
N SER A 21 -21.83 8.51 -3.09
CA SER A 21 -20.92 8.14 -4.17
C SER A 21 -20.36 6.76 -3.86
N PHE A 22 -20.95 5.73 -4.48
CA PHE A 22 -20.37 4.40 -4.51
C PHE A 22 -19.06 4.50 -5.29
N SER A 23 -17.94 4.57 -4.55
CA SER A 23 -16.61 4.33 -5.10
C SER A 23 -16.61 2.93 -5.70
N ASN A 24 -16.54 2.85 -7.02
CA ASN A 24 -16.44 1.59 -7.75
C ASN A 24 -15.01 1.06 -7.54
N ASN A 25 -14.77 0.42 -6.40
CA ASN A 25 -13.49 -0.16 -6.03
C ASN A 25 -13.23 -1.37 -6.94
N ASN A 26 -12.66 -1.12 -8.12
CA ASN A 26 -12.15 -2.18 -8.96
C ASN A 26 -10.81 -2.62 -8.35
N PRO A 27 -10.70 -3.82 -7.74
CA PRO A 27 -9.54 -4.25 -6.93
C PRO A 27 -8.23 -4.45 -7.73
N GLY A 28 -8.16 -3.92 -8.95
CA GLY A 28 -6.99 -3.92 -9.81
C GLY A 28 -6.56 -2.53 -10.31
N ASN A 29 -7.26 -1.45 -9.96
CA ASN A 29 -6.85 -0.10 -10.36
C ASN A 29 -6.08 0.59 -9.21
N TYR A 30 -4.77 0.41 -9.18
CA TYR A 30 -3.87 1.11 -8.26
C TYR A 30 -3.60 2.54 -8.75
N GLU A 31 -4.66 3.36 -8.81
CA GLU A 31 -4.67 4.66 -9.46
C GLU A 31 -3.64 5.63 -8.85
N LEU A 32 -3.48 5.63 -7.51
CA LEU A 32 -2.51 6.49 -6.86
C LEU A 32 -1.08 6.07 -7.20
N ILE A 33 -0.80 4.77 -7.30
CA ILE A 33 0.51 4.28 -7.72
C ILE A 33 0.76 4.62 -9.20
N ASN A 34 -0.23 4.37 -10.07
CA ASN A 34 -0.14 4.59 -11.52
C ASN A 34 0.12 6.05 -11.88
N ASN A 35 -0.52 6.97 -11.15
CA ASN A 35 -0.43 8.40 -11.39
C ASN A 35 0.59 9.10 -10.48
N TYR A 36 1.38 8.34 -9.73
CA TYR A 36 2.41 8.93 -8.87
C TYR A 36 3.49 9.61 -9.72
N ASP A 37 3.68 10.91 -9.52
CA ASP A 37 4.59 11.77 -10.26
C ASP A 37 5.91 12.05 -9.52
N GLY A 38 6.04 11.58 -8.28
CA GLY A 38 7.24 11.69 -7.47
C GLY A 38 8.29 10.61 -7.73
N LYS A 39 9.37 10.63 -6.93
CA LYS A 39 10.44 9.61 -6.97
C LYS A 39 9.86 8.22 -6.72
N MET A 40 10.09 7.29 -7.64
CA MET A 40 9.68 5.90 -7.51
C MET A 40 10.77 4.97 -8.04
N GLU A 41 11.46 4.27 -7.14
CA GLU A 41 12.66 3.49 -7.47
C GLU A 41 12.68 2.15 -6.72
N ILE A 42 13.02 1.04 -7.39
CA ILE A 42 13.30 -0.26 -6.77
C ILE A 42 14.81 -0.47 -6.73
N TYR A 43 15.35 -0.79 -5.57
CA TYR A 43 16.73 -1.22 -5.39
C TYR A 43 16.78 -2.73 -5.15
N LYS A 44 17.57 -3.44 -5.96
CA LYS A 44 17.74 -4.89 -5.85
C LYS A 44 19.16 -5.32 -6.19
N LEU A 45 19.51 -6.56 -5.81
CA LEU A 45 20.72 -7.22 -6.31
C LEU A 45 20.51 -7.79 -7.73
N SER A 46 21.60 -7.93 -8.50
CA SER A 46 21.57 -8.51 -9.86
C SER A 46 21.17 -9.98 -9.85
N THR A 47 21.54 -10.71 -8.80
CA THR A 47 21.37 -12.16 -8.64
C THR A 47 19.99 -12.56 -8.08
N CYS A 48 19.16 -11.61 -7.69
CA CYS A 48 17.85 -11.89 -7.10
C CYS A 48 16.74 -12.02 -8.16
N GLY A 49 16.39 -13.27 -8.50
CA GLY A 49 15.34 -13.56 -9.51
C GLY A 49 13.94 -13.11 -9.09
N CYS A 50 13.52 -13.37 -7.84
CA CYS A 50 12.21 -12.95 -7.34
C CYS A 50 12.05 -11.42 -7.28
N CYS A 51 13.13 -10.68 -7.01
CA CYS A 51 13.14 -9.21 -7.05
C CYS A 51 12.85 -8.69 -8.46
N THR A 52 13.34 -9.37 -9.51
CA THR A 52 13.01 -9.03 -10.91
C THR A 52 11.53 -9.30 -11.20
N LEU A 53 10.98 -10.40 -10.69
CA LEU A 53 9.55 -10.69 -10.83
C LEU A 53 8.68 -9.67 -10.09
N TYR A 54 9.12 -9.20 -8.92
CA TYR A 54 8.46 -8.13 -8.20
C TYR A 54 8.47 -6.81 -8.97
N ALA A 55 9.62 -6.41 -9.53
CA ALA A 55 9.70 -5.22 -10.38
C ALA A 55 8.75 -5.31 -11.59
N ASN A 56 8.67 -6.47 -12.24
CA ASN A 56 7.71 -6.70 -13.33
C ASN A 56 6.25 -6.63 -12.84
N TYR A 57 5.95 -7.18 -11.66
CA TYR A 57 4.63 -7.06 -11.04
C TYR A 57 4.26 -5.59 -10.80
N PHE A 58 5.19 -4.80 -10.24
CA PHE A 58 4.98 -3.37 -10.01
C PHE A 58 4.77 -2.62 -11.32
N ASN A 59 5.60 -2.88 -12.33
CA ASN A 59 5.51 -2.25 -13.65
C ASN A 59 4.20 -2.56 -14.40
N ASN A 60 3.67 -3.77 -14.22
CA ASN A 60 2.49 -4.23 -14.96
C ASN A 60 1.16 -3.89 -14.28
N LYS A 61 1.14 -3.81 -12.94
CA LYS A 61 -0.09 -3.55 -12.19
C LYS A 61 -0.14 -2.17 -11.56
N GLY A 62 1.01 -1.61 -11.22
CA GLY A 62 1.18 -0.26 -10.71
C GLY A 62 1.86 0.61 -11.77
N ASN A 63 2.87 1.37 -11.34
CA ASN A 63 3.49 2.39 -12.18
C ASN A 63 4.47 1.79 -13.20
N SER A 64 4.19 1.98 -14.49
CA SER A 64 5.05 1.51 -15.59
C SER A 64 6.35 2.30 -15.77
N ASN A 65 6.54 3.39 -15.01
CA ASN A 65 7.73 4.25 -15.09
C ASN A 65 8.67 4.05 -13.89
N ILE A 66 8.41 3.06 -13.04
CA ILE A 66 9.26 2.78 -11.88
C ILE A 66 10.70 2.47 -12.31
N LYS A 67 11.66 3.18 -11.73
CA LYS A 67 13.07 3.00 -12.04
C LYS A 67 13.63 1.81 -11.26
N VAL A 68 14.25 0.86 -11.95
CA VAL A 68 14.88 -0.30 -11.29
C VAL A 68 16.39 -0.11 -11.24
N ASN A 69 16.93 0.07 -10.03
CA ASN A 69 18.35 0.17 -9.76
C ASN A 69 18.90 -1.19 -9.32
N THR A 70 19.85 -1.71 -10.09
CA THR A 70 20.62 -2.89 -9.68
C THR A 70 21.88 -2.44 -8.96
N ILE A 71 22.01 -2.84 -7.69
CA ILE A 71 23.13 -2.49 -6.83
C ILE A 71 23.88 -3.73 -6.35
N ASN A 72 25.03 -3.52 -5.72
CA ASN A 72 25.88 -4.57 -5.17
C ASN A 72 25.75 -4.72 -3.64
N ASN A 73 25.19 -3.72 -2.94
CA ASN A 73 25.02 -3.73 -1.49
C ASN A 73 23.65 -3.20 -1.07
N MET A 74 22.73 -4.09 -0.70
CA MET A 74 21.42 -3.71 -0.16
C MET A 74 21.50 -3.09 1.24
N GLU A 75 22.56 -3.37 2.00
CA GLU A 75 22.68 -2.85 3.36
C GLU A 75 22.79 -1.33 3.39
N ALA A 76 23.49 -0.75 2.40
CA ALA A 76 23.59 0.70 2.26
C ALA A 76 22.22 1.37 2.12
N ILE A 77 21.30 0.75 1.36
CA ILE A 77 19.92 1.27 1.23
C ILE A 77 19.16 1.12 2.54
N ARG A 78 19.27 -0.02 3.21
CA ARG A 78 18.55 -0.24 4.48
C ARG A 78 19.01 0.71 5.58
N GLU A 79 20.32 0.94 5.68
CA GLU A 79 20.90 1.89 6.62
C GLU A 79 20.46 3.32 6.30
N GLU A 80 20.51 3.73 5.02
CA GLU A 80 20.09 5.07 4.57
C GLU A 80 18.65 5.39 4.96
N TYR A 81 17.73 4.43 4.80
CA TYR A 81 16.30 4.62 5.12
C TYR A 81 15.93 4.15 6.54
N GLY A 82 16.90 3.68 7.33
CA GLY A 82 16.69 3.23 8.71
C GLY A 82 15.71 2.06 8.84
N ILE A 83 15.81 1.08 7.94
CA ILE A 83 14.98 -0.13 7.93
C ILE A 83 15.43 -1.06 9.07
N PRO A 84 14.55 -1.43 10.02
CA PRO A 84 14.92 -2.34 11.10
C PRO A 84 15.38 -3.70 10.58
N SER A 85 16.48 -4.23 11.12
CA SER A 85 17.05 -5.52 10.70
C SER A 85 16.04 -6.67 10.74
N ALA A 86 15.15 -6.67 11.73
CA ALA A 86 14.07 -7.64 11.91
C ALA A 86 13.01 -7.61 10.79
N LEU A 87 12.93 -6.52 10.02
CA LEU A 87 11.94 -6.30 8.97
C LEU A 87 12.51 -6.37 7.54
N THR A 88 13.77 -6.78 7.41
CA THR A 88 14.45 -6.79 6.12
C THR A 88 13.91 -7.87 5.18
N SER A 89 13.96 -7.56 3.88
CA SER A 89 13.64 -8.46 2.77
C SER A 89 14.75 -8.39 1.71
N CYS A 90 14.51 -8.84 0.49
CA CYS A 90 15.52 -8.95 -0.56
C CYS A 90 15.70 -7.68 -1.41
N HIS A 91 14.74 -6.75 -1.39
CA HIS A 91 14.75 -5.50 -2.14
C HIS A 91 13.94 -4.43 -1.43
N THR A 92 14.20 -3.18 -1.79
CA THR A 92 13.52 -2.00 -1.23
C THR A 92 12.97 -1.14 -2.35
N THR A 93 11.71 -0.77 -2.27
CA THR A 93 11.12 0.25 -3.15
C THR A 93 11.04 1.57 -2.40
N ILE A 94 11.50 2.66 -3.00
CA ILE A 94 11.38 4.03 -2.47
C ILE A 94 10.29 4.74 -3.26
N ILE A 95 9.31 5.29 -2.56
CA ILE A 95 8.17 6.02 -3.14
C ILE A 95 8.00 7.32 -2.38
N GLY A 96 8.44 8.43 -2.98
CA GLY A 96 8.58 9.70 -2.29
C GLY A 96 9.52 9.56 -1.10
N ASP A 97 9.00 9.87 0.08
CA ASP A 97 9.73 9.80 1.35
C ASP A 97 9.58 8.43 2.06
N TYR A 98 8.76 7.53 1.53
CA TYR A 98 8.54 6.21 2.11
C TYR A 98 9.45 5.16 1.51
N PHE A 99 9.93 4.25 2.36
CA PHE A 99 10.37 2.93 1.89
C PHE A 99 9.22 1.91 1.91
N VAL A 100 9.31 0.92 1.04
CA VAL A 100 8.45 -0.26 0.93
C VAL A 100 9.38 -1.46 0.81
N GLU A 101 9.61 -2.16 1.91
CA GLU A 101 10.59 -3.23 2.04
C GLU A 101 9.96 -4.60 1.73
N GLY A 102 10.49 -5.27 0.70
CA GLY A 102 10.11 -6.62 0.33
C GLY A 102 8.92 -6.75 -0.60
N HIS A 103 8.41 -7.98 -0.69
CA HIS A 103 7.42 -8.43 -1.67
C HIS A 103 5.99 -7.96 -1.37
N ILE A 104 5.80 -6.68 -1.09
CA ILE A 104 4.54 -6.12 -0.60
C ILE A 104 3.47 -6.05 -1.71
N PRO A 105 2.23 -6.52 -1.48
CA PRO A 105 1.12 -6.30 -2.41
C PRO A 105 0.84 -4.82 -2.66
N LEU A 106 0.55 -4.45 -3.91
CA LEU A 106 0.26 -3.04 -4.27
C LEU A 106 -0.93 -2.45 -3.50
N GLU A 107 -1.84 -3.27 -2.98
CA GLU A 107 -2.94 -2.79 -2.14
C GLU A 107 -2.43 -2.10 -0.86
N ALA A 108 -1.34 -2.59 -0.27
CA ALA A 108 -0.71 -1.95 0.88
C ALA A 108 0.02 -0.66 0.50
N VAL A 109 0.65 -0.64 -0.68
CA VAL A 109 1.32 0.56 -1.22
C VAL A 109 0.29 1.64 -1.57
N GLU A 110 -0.84 1.25 -2.15
CA GLU A 110 -1.95 2.14 -2.48
C GLU A 110 -2.57 2.73 -1.20
N LYS A 111 -2.73 1.91 -0.15
CA LYS A 111 -3.14 2.37 1.17
C LYS A 111 -2.15 3.37 1.76
N LEU A 112 -0.85 3.10 1.66
CA LEU A 112 0.19 4.02 2.12
C LEU A 112 0.10 5.38 1.41
N LEU A 113 -0.02 5.39 0.08
CA LEU A 113 -0.13 6.62 -0.70
C LEU A 113 -1.44 7.38 -0.47
N ARG A 114 -2.52 6.66 -0.14
CA ARG A 114 -3.81 7.25 0.20
C ARG A 114 -3.80 7.92 1.57
N GLU A 115 -3.29 7.21 2.58
CA GLU A 115 -3.36 7.67 3.97
C GLU A 115 -2.21 8.60 4.35
N LYS A 116 -1.05 8.47 3.70
CA LYS A 116 0.17 9.26 3.96
C LYS A 116 0.49 9.41 5.46
N PRO A 117 0.56 8.31 6.24
CA PRO A 117 0.85 8.37 7.67
C PRO A 117 2.25 8.93 7.94
N SER A 118 2.46 9.54 9.11
CA SER A 118 3.78 10.04 9.53
C SER A 118 4.68 8.89 10.03
N ILE A 119 5.21 8.13 9.08
CA ILE A 119 6.08 6.96 9.29
C ILE A 119 7.22 6.99 8.26
N LYS A 120 8.24 6.16 8.44
CA LYS A 120 9.33 6.01 7.47
C LYS A 120 8.96 5.12 6.28
N GLY A 121 8.10 4.14 6.49
CA GLY A 121 7.77 3.17 5.47
C GLY A 121 7.04 1.94 5.99
N ILE A 122 6.81 1.00 5.07
CA ILE A 122 6.19 -0.28 5.37
C ILE A 122 7.12 -1.43 4.97
N ALA A 123 7.01 -2.57 5.67
CA ALA A 123 7.87 -3.72 5.44
C ALA A 123 7.09 -5.03 5.56
N MET A 124 7.45 -5.99 4.72
CA MET A 124 7.06 -7.38 4.87
C MET A 124 8.31 -8.25 4.94
N PRO A 125 8.67 -8.77 6.13
CA PRO A 125 9.94 -9.44 6.35
C PRO A 125 10.08 -10.74 5.55
N GLY A 126 11.32 -11.04 5.17
CA GLY A 126 11.65 -12.29 4.49
C GLY A 126 11.14 -12.35 3.05
N MET A 127 10.77 -13.53 2.59
CA MET A 127 10.27 -13.79 1.23
C MET A 127 9.11 -14.80 1.26
N PRO A 128 7.91 -14.39 1.72
CA PRO A 128 6.77 -15.29 1.85
C PRO A 128 6.35 -15.91 0.51
N THR A 129 5.99 -17.19 0.53
CA THR A 129 5.53 -17.89 -0.69
C THR A 129 4.19 -17.32 -1.15
N GLY A 130 4.01 -17.16 -2.47
CA GLY A 130 2.80 -16.61 -3.07
C GLY A 130 2.63 -15.09 -2.93
N SER A 131 3.58 -14.38 -2.31
CA SER A 131 3.61 -12.92 -2.35
C SER A 131 4.00 -12.44 -3.76
N PRO A 132 3.71 -11.18 -4.14
CA PRO A 132 4.11 -10.66 -5.45
C PRO A 132 5.59 -10.90 -5.78
N GLY A 133 5.88 -11.50 -6.94
CA GLY A 133 7.24 -11.87 -7.34
C GLY A 133 7.81 -13.14 -6.70
N MET A 134 7.14 -13.72 -5.70
CA MET A 134 7.45 -15.03 -5.13
C MET A 134 6.54 -16.10 -5.74
N PRO A 135 7.08 -17.19 -6.30
CA PRO A 135 6.26 -18.27 -6.83
C PRO A 135 5.53 -19.02 -5.70
N GLY A 136 4.55 -19.83 -6.08
CA GLY A 136 3.78 -20.69 -5.17
C GLY A 136 2.41 -20.12 -4.79
N VAL A 137 1.74 -20.80 -3.87
CA VAL A 137 0.39 -20.45 -3.40
C VAL A 137 0.50 -19.80 -2.03
N LYS A 138 -0.25 -18.71 -1.82
CA LYS A 138 -0.38 -18.09 -0.50
C LYS A 138 -1.01 -19.10 0.47
N SER A 139 -0.28 -19.44 1.53
CA SER A 139 -0.75 -20.39 2.57
C SER A 139 -1.17 -19.71 3.87
N GLU A 140 -0.69 -18.50 4.12
CA GLU A 140 -0.94 -17.73 5.33
C GLU A 140 -1.14 -16.25 4.98
N ASP A 141 -1.48 -15.45 5.98
CA ASP A 141 -1.60 -14.02 5.81
C ASP A 141 -0.25 -13.32 5.74
N PHE A 142 -0.16 -12.37 4.81
CA PHE A 142 0.94 -11.43 4.72
C PHE A 142 0.73 -10.34 5.76
N VAL A 143 1.64 -10.28 6.72
CA VAL A 143 1.65 -9.23 7.74
C VAL A 143 2.59 -8.12 7.28
N ILE A 144 2.03 -6.95 7.01
CA ILE A 144 2.76 -5.76 6.64
C ILE A 144 2.88 -4.88 7.87
N TYR A 145 4.10 -4.47 8.21
CA TYR A 145 4.40 -3.60 9.33
C TYR A 145 4.63 -2.18 8.86
N GLN A 146 4.18 -1.19 9.63
CA GLN A 146 4.65 0.18 9.51
C GLN A 146 5.86 0.38 10.41
N VAL A 147 6.80 1.21 9.97
CA VAL A 147 7.97 1.60 10.75
C VAL A 147 7.88 3.08 11.08
N ASN A 148 7.71 3.38 12.37
CA ASN A 148 7.59 4.73 12.89
C ASN A 148 8.94 5.47 12.80
N ASN A 149 8.91 6.79 12.99
CA ASN A 149 10.11 7.63 12.91
C ASN A 149 11.20 7.27 13.94
N ASP A 150 10.81 6.71 15.08
CA ASP A 150 11.71 6.22 16.13
C ASP A 150 12.27 4.81 15.87
N GLY A 151 11.87 4.16 14.77
CA GLY A 151 12.28 2.80 14.41
C GLY A 151 11.44 1.69 15.06
N SER A 152 10.49 2.03 15.94
CA SER A 152 9.49 1.07 16.40
C SER A 152 8.57 0.67 15.24
N TYR A 153 7.99 -0.52 15.32
CA TYR A 153 7.11 -1.01 14.27
C TYR A 153 5.88 -1.72 14.83
N THR A 154 4.78 -1.60 14.09
CA THR A 154 3.48 -2.20 14.43
C THR A 154 2.81 -2.70 13.16
N GLU A 155 1.83 -3.60 13.30
CA GLU A 155 1.07 -4.09 12.15
C GLU A 155 0.35 -2.92 11.46
N PHE A 156 0.62 -2.73 10.18
CA PHE A 156 -0.04 -1.76 9.32
C PHE A 156 -1.29 -2.34 8.67
N MET A 157 -1.18 -3.58 8.18
CA MET A 157 -2.29 -4.35 7.66
C MET A 157 -1.93 -5.83 7.45
N ARG A 158 -2.95 -6.64 7.17
CA ARG A 158 -2.87 -8.07 6.92
C ARG A 158 -3.69 -8.45 5.69
N ILE A 159 -3.13 -9.29 4.83
CA ILE A 159 -3.73 -9.71 3.53
C ILE A 159 -3.63 -11.22 3.37
#